data_AF-A0A6V7LXJ8-F1
#
_entry.id   AF-A0A6V7LXJ8-F1
#
_cell.length_a   1.000
_cell.length_b   1.000
_cell.length_c   1.000
_cell.angle_alpha   90.00
_cell.angle_beta   90.00
_cell.angle_gamma   90.00
#
_symmetry.space_group_name_H-M   'P 1'
#
loop_
_entity.id
_entity.type
_entity.pdbx_description
1 polymer ?
#
loop_
_entity_poly.entity_id
_entity_poly.type
_entity_poly.pdbx_seq_one_letter_code
_entity_poly.pdbx_strand_id
1 'polypeptide(L)' 'MMGDKSTTSSSSAVDFEFGIPPEAPVFEPTPEEFLDPLGYIAKIRPIAEKSGICKIKPPP' A
#
# COMPACT_ATOMS: atom_id res chain seq x y z
N MET A 1 11.90 15.90 -54.70
CA MET A 1 11.91 15.53 -53.27
C MET A 1 11.99 16.83 -52.49
N MET A 2 10.84 17.49 -52.30
CA MET A 2 10.69 18.67 -51.45
C MET A 2 10.11 18.17 -50.12
N GLY A 3 10.62 18.70 -49.01
CA GLY A 3 10.29 18.22 -47.68
C GLY A 3 9.06 18.86 -47.05
N ASP A 4 8.63 18.23 -45.96
CA ASP A 4 7.77 18.83 -44.94
C ASP A 4 8.50 18.70 -43.60
N LYS A 5 8.65 19.86 -43.00
CA LYS A 5 9.21 20.12 -41.69
C LYS A 5 8.13 19.89 -40.63
N SER A 6 8.47 19.19 -39.55
CA SER A 6 7.76 19.26 -38.26
C SER A 6 8.75 18.81 -37.18
N THR A 7 9.66 19.64 -36.67
CA THR A 7 9.42 20.71 -35.68
C THR A 7 8.03 20.67 -35.03
N THR A 8 7.89 19.92 -33.95
CA THR A 8 6.81 20.13 -32.96
C THR A 8 7.32 19.78 -31.56
N SER A 9 7.78 20.83 -30.87
CA SER A 9 7.60 21.12 -29.44
C SER A 9 7.64 19.98 -28.42
N SER A 10 8.70 20.02 -27.60
CA SER A 10 8.70 19.82 -26.15
C SER A 10 7.36 19.39 -25.53
N SER A 11 7.21 18.10 -25.31
CA SER A 11 6.61 17.60 -24.09
C SER A 11 7.29 16.26 -23.82
N SER A 12 8.30 16.26 -22.95
CA SER A 12 8.72 15.00 -22.34
C SER A 12 7.51 14.53 -21.55
N ALA A 13 6.72 13.65 -22.16
CA ALA A 13 5.77 12.84 -21.43
C ALA A 13 6.62 12.07 -20.43
N VAL A 14 6.71 12.61 -19.22
CA VAL A 14 7.27 11.88 -18.09
C VAL A 14 6.30 10.74 -17.89
N ASP A 15 6.71 9.55 -18.30
CA ASP A 15 5.97 8.33 -17.99
C ASP A 15 5.79 8.30 -16.48
N PHE A 16 4.56 8.53 -16.03
CA PHE A 16 4.24 8.52 -14.61
C PHE A 16 4.40 7.09 -14.11
N GLU A 17 5.54 6.82 -13.50
CA GLU A 17 5.78 5.55 -12.82
C GLU A 17 5.12 5.60 -11.45
N PHE A 18 4.06 4.82 -11.27
CA PHE A 18 3.40 4.71 -9.97
C PHE A 18 4.32 4.00 -8.98
N GLY A 19 4.91 4.77 -8.07
CA GLY A 19 5.65 4.21 -6.94
C GLY A 19 4.68 3.56 -5.95
N ILE A 20 4.69 2.23 -5.89
CA ILE A 20 3.84 1.46 -4.97
C ILE A 20 4.24 1.81 -3.53
N PRO A 21 3.30 2.26 -2.67
CA PRO A 21 3.59 2.52 -1.27
C PRO A 21 4.04 1.26 -0.52
N PRO A 22 4.76 1.40 0.59
CA PRO A 22 5.05 0.28 1.47
C PRO A 22 3.77 -0.40 1.95
N GLU A 23 3.82 -1.72 2.05
CA GLU A 23 2.70 -2.53 2.56
C GLU A 23 2.41 -2.25 4.03
N ALA A 24 1.13 -2.33 4.40
CA ALA A 24 0.71 -2.23 5.79
C ALA A 24 1.05 -3.51 6.58
N PRO A 25 1.25 -3.41 7.91
CA PRO A 25 1.51 -4.57 8.76
C PRO A 25 0.39 -5.62 8.65
N VAL A 26 0.79 -6.89 8.62
CA VAL A 26 -0.11 -8.05 8.61
C VAL A 26 0.04 -8.82 9.91
N PHE A 27 -1.09 -9.13 10.54
CA PHE A 27 -1.15 -9.86 11.80
C PHE A 27 -1.92 -11.17 11.61
N GLU A 28 -1.40 -12.25 12.18
CA GLU A 28 -1.97 -13.59 12.13
C GLU A 28 -2.23 -14.06 13.59
N PRO A 29 -3.38 -13.70 14.18
CA PRO A 29 -3.74 -14.14 15.54
C PRO A 29 -3.82 -15.66 15.64
N THR A 30 -3.51 -16.17 16.83
CA THR A 30 -3.91 -17.55 17.18
C THR A 30 -5.44 -17.64 17.33
N PRO A 31 -6.03 -18.84 17.28
CA PRO A 31 -7.47 -19.00 17.51
C PRO A 31 -7.95 -18.38 18.83
N GLU A 32 -7.15 -18.52 19.90
CA GLU A 32 -7.46 -17.96 21.22
C GLU A 32 -7.46 -16.43 21.21
N GLU A 33 -6.48 -15.81 20.54
CA GLU A 33 -6.41 -14.35 20.38
C GLU A 33 -7.55 -13.80 19.53
N PHE A 34 -8.00 -14.57 18.54
CA PHE A 34 -9.09 -14.18 17.65
C PHE A 34 -10.46 -14.16 18.35
N LEU A 35 -10.59 -14.79 19.53
CA LEU A 35 -11.82 -14.78 20.33
C LEU A 35 -12.09 -13.42 20.98
N ASP A 36 -11.06 -12.59 21.22
CA ASP A 36 -11.21 -11.23 21.75
C ASP A 36 -10.65 -10.19 20.76
N PRO A 37 -11.46 -9.74 19.78
CA PRO A 37 -11.03 -8.79 18.76
C PRO A 37 -10.55 -7.46 19.34
N LEU A 38 -11.21 -6.94 20.39
CA LEU A 38 -10.83 -5.66 20.98
C LEU A 38 -9.53 -5.78 21.77
N GLY A 39 -9.35 -6.88 22.50
CA GLY A 39 -8.10 -7.21 23.17
C GLY A 39 -6.94 -7.35 22.18
N TYR A 40 -7.17 -8.05 21.06
CA TYR A 40 -6.16 -8.20 20.02
C TYR A 40 -5.81 -6.87 19.34
N ILE A 41 -6.80 -6.03 19.01
CA ILE A 41 -6.57 -4.68 18.48
C ILE A 41 -5.76 -3.83 19.46
N ALA A 42 -6.08 -3.88 20.76
CA ALA A 42 -5.33 -3.16 21.79
C ALA A 42 -3.87 -3.65 21.87
N LYS A 43 -3.65 -4.97 21.74
CA LYS A 43 -2.32 -5.58 21.72
C LYS A 43 -1.48 -5.11 20.53
N ILE A 44 -2.05 -5.04 19.32
CA ILE A 44 -1.30 -4.67 18.11
C ILE A 44 -1.24 -3.15 17.84
N ARG A 45 -2.07 -2.35 18.54
CA ARG A 45 -2.19 -0.90 18.33
C ARG A 45 -0.84 -0.16 18.27
N PRO A 46 0.12 -0.34 19.19
CA PRO A 46 1.39 0.40 19.17
C PRO A 46 2.23 0.19 17.91
N ILE A 47 1.95 -0.87 17.15
CA ILE A 47 2.61 -1.21 15.89
C ILE A 47 1.74 -0.73 14.72
N ALA A 48 0.46 -1.07 14.72
CA ALA A 48 -0.47 -0.76 13.63
C ALA A 48 -0.73 0.75 13.48
N GLU A 49 -0.75 1.51 14.58
CA GLU A 49 -1.03 2.95 14.55
C GLU A 49 0.04 3.75 13.80
N LYS A 50 1.28 3.24 13.76
CA LYS A 50 2.39 3.86 13.01
C LYS A 50 2.14 3.89 11.51
N SER A 51 1.38 2.92 11.00
CA SER A 51 0.99 2.83 9.58
C SER A 51 -0.40 3.39 9.30
N GLY A 52 -1.18 3.74 10.33
CA GLY A 52 -2.57 4.17 10.24
C GLY A 52 -3.58 3.05 9.90
N ILE A 53 -3.14 2.02 9.16
CA ILE A 53 -3.92 0.83 8.81
C ILE A 53 -3.10 -0.45 9.03
N CYS A 54 -3.79 -1.58 9.22
CA CYS A 54 -3.19 -2.90 9.23
C CYS A 54 -4.18 -3.95 8.69
N LYS A 55 -3.67 -5.14 8.36
CA LYS A 55 -4.45 -6.30 7.94
C LYS A 55 -4.40 -7.38 9.01
N ILE A 56 -5.54 -7.93 9.39
CA ILE A 56 -5.62 -9.10 10.28
C ILE A 56 -6.14 -10.27 9.44
N LYS A 57 -5.38 -11.35 9.37
CA LYS A 57 -5.81 -12.59 8.71
C LYS A 57 -6.44 -13.52 9.76
N PRO A 58 -7.69 -13.97 9.59
CA PRO A 58 -8.28 -14.92 10.51
C PRO A 58 -7.52 -16.26 10.47
N PRO A 59 -7.58 -17.06 11.55
CA PRO A 59 -7.11 -18.45 11.54
C PRO A 59 -7.80 -19.28 10.44
N PRO A 60 -7.16 -20.36 9.95
CA PRO A 60 -7.70 -21.26 8.93
C PRO A 60 -8.96 -22.01 9.37
#